data_AF-A0A9P9J5Y6-F1
#
_entry.id   AF-A0A9P9J5Y6-F1
#
_cell.length_a   1.000
_cell.length_b   1.000
_cell.length_c   1.000
_cell.angle_alpha   90.00
_cell.angle_beta   90.00
_cell.angle_gamma   90.00
#
_symmetry.space_group_name_H-M   'P 1'
#
loop_
_entity.id
_entity.type
_entity.pdbx_description
1 polymer ?
#
loop_
_entity_poly.entity_id
_entity_poly.type
_entity_poly.pdbx_seq_one_letter_code
_entity_poly.pdbx_strand_id
1 'polypeptide(L)'
;VFDAAGLVRHSIQLGKDINAVSIEYRVGPLGFLASTHLAEYNSKFGKAIGKYGLYDQRRALDWLSGFVSGLGGDPDNITVQETST
;
A
#
# COMPACT_ATOMS: atom_id res chain seq x y z
N VAL A 1 -0.42 -9.86 11.91
CA VAL A 1 0.76 -9.93 11.03
C VAL A 1 0.47 -10.95 9.96
N PHE A 2 0.52 -10.56 8.69
CA PHE A 2 0.34 -11.46 7.56
C PHE A 2 1.68 -12.11 7.20
N ASP A 3 1.73 -13.44 7.12
CA ASP A 3 2.91 -14.18 6.67
C ASP A 3 2.68 -14.72 5.26
N ALA A 4 3.43 -14.17 4.30
CA ALA A 4 3.35 -14.53 2.89
C ALA A 4 4.27 -15.71 2.51
N ALA A 5 5.08 -16.25 3.42
CA ALA A 5 6.06 -17.28 3.09
C ALA A 5 5.42 -18.54 2.48
N GLY A 6 4.24 -18.93 2.95
CA GLY A 6 3.49 -20.06 2.38
C GLY A 6 3.09 -19.82 0.91
N LEU A 7 2.63 -18.61 0.60
CA LEU A 7 2.22 -18.22 -0.74
C LEU A 7 3.42 -18.17 -1.71
N VAL A 8 4.54 -17.56 -1.26
CA VAL A 8 5.77 -17.50 -2.06
C VAL A 8 6.31 -18.90 -2.33
N ARG A 9 6.38 -19.78 -1.32
CA ARG A 9 6.82 -21.18 -1.49
C ARG A 9 5.94 -21.94 -2.49
N HIS A 10 4.62 -21.74 -2.43
CA HIS A 10 3.70 -22.39 -3.36
C HIS A 10 3.88 -21.88 -4.80
N SER A 11 4.12 -20.58 -4.98
CA SER A 11 4.38 -19.98 -6.29
C SER A 11 5.60 -20.60 -7.00
N ILE A 12 6.67 -20.86 -6.23
CA ILE A 12 7.90 -21.49 -6.72
C ILE A 12 7.64 -22.94 -7.16
N GLN A 13 6.84 -23.69 -6.40
CA GLN A 13 6.45 -25.06 -6.76
C GLN A 13 5.66 -25.13 -8.07
N LEU A 14 4.92 -24.06 -8.39
CA LEU A 14 4.16 -23.94 -9.63
C LEU A 14 5.01 -23.40 -10.81
N GLY A 15 6.30 -23.08 -10.59
CA GLY A 15 7.14 -22.41 -11.58
C GLY A 15 6.66 -21.00 -11.92
N LYS A 16 5.98 -20.35 -10.97
CA LYS A 16 5.37 -19.01 -11.10
C LYS A 16 5.85 -18.11 -9.97
N ASP A 17 7.16 -17.97 -9.82
CA ASP A 17 7.79 -17.23 -8.73
C ASP A 17 7.19 -15.82 -8.58
N ILE A 18 6.84 -15.46 -7.34
CA ILE A 18 6.33 -14.13 -7.00
C ILE A 18 7.13 -13.49 -5.86
N ASN A 19 7.13 -12.16 -5.85
CA ASN A 19 7.53 -11.37 -4.69
C ASN A 19 6.29 -10.94 -3.91
N ALA A 20 6.27 -11.22 -2.61
CA ALA A 20 5.19 -10.79 -1.73
C ALA A 20 5.64 -9.60 -0.87
N VAL A 21 4.85 -8.53 -0.87
CA VAL A 21 5.08 -7.31 -0.08
C VAL A 21 3.85 -7.02 0.76
N SER A 22 4.05 -6.82 2.06
CA SER A 22 3.03 -6.31 2.97
C SER A 22 3.32 -4.86 3.30
N ILE A 23 2.28 -4.02 3.32
CA ILE A 23 2.39 -2.61 3.65
C ILE A 23 1.54 -2.29 4.88
N GLU A 24 2.04 -1.39 5.71
CA GLU A 24 1.27 -0.80 6.81
C GLU A 24 0.71 0.54 6.35
N TYR A 25 -0.50 0.87 6.80
CA TYR A 25 -1.13 2.16 6.52
C TYR A 25 -1.91 2.63 7.74
N ARG A 26 -2.12 3.95 7.86
CA ARG A 26 -2.87 4.48 9.00
C ARG A 26 -4.34 4.08 8.94
N VAL A 27 -4.87 3.66 10.08
CA VAL A 27 -6.28 3.28 10.28
C VAL A 27 -6.97 4.18 11.31
N GLY A 28 -8.29 4.00 11.48
CA GLY A 28 -9.09 4.75 12.45
C GLY A 28 -9.01 6.27 12.24
N PRO A 29 -9.09 7.08 13.31
CA PRO A 29 -8.97 8.54 13.20
C PRO A 29 -7.66 9.00 12.57
N LEU A 30 -6.55 8.28 12.78
CA LEU A 30 -5.26 8.69 12.20
C LEU A 30 -5.20 8.51 10.67
N GLY A 31 -5.95 7.56 10.13
CA GLY A 31 -6.05 7.30 8.70
C GLY A 31 -7.21 8.03 8.01
N PHE A 32 -8.30 8.25 8.74
CA PHE A 32 -9.59 8.58 8.13
C PHE A 32 -10.38 9.68 8.86
N LEU A 33 -9.77 10.40 9.81
CA LEU A 33 -10.43 11.56 10.43
C LEU A 33 -10.73 12.63 9.40
N ALA A 34 -12.00 13.03 9.31
CA ALA A 34 -12.48 14.07 8.43
C ALA A 34 -13.35 15.06 9.22
N SER A 35 -13.12 16.35 9.00
CA SER A 35 -14.00 17.43 9.47
C SER A 35 -13.89 18.62 8.52
N THR A 36 -14.88 19.50 8.52
CA THR A 36 -14.87 20.74 7.72
C THR A 36 -13.68 21.61 8.09
N HIS A 37 -13.37 21.75 9.38
CA HIS A 37 -12.21 22.51 9.85
C HIS A 37 -10.89 21.92 9.37
N LEU A 38 -10.75 20.58 9.38
CA LEU A 38 -9.55 19.91 8.89
C LEU A 38 -9.42 20.04 7.35
N ALA A 39 -10.54 20.00 6.63
CA ALA A 39 -10.60 20.23 5.20
C ALA A 39 -10.12 21.65 4.82
N GLU A 40 -10.62 22.66 5.52
CA GLU A 40 -10.23 24.07 5.35
C GLU A 40 -8.76 24.30 5.71
N TYR A 41 -8.25 23.63 6.74
CA TYR A 41 -6.84 23.71 7.10
C TYR A 41 -5.96 23.08 6.02
N ASN A 42 -6.26 21.85 5.61
CA ASN A 42 -5.43 21.10 4.66
C ASN A 42 -5.44 21.65 3.24
N SER A 43 -6.56 22.24 2.80
CA SER A 43 -6.67 22.84 1.47
C SER A 43 -5.66 23.97 1.26
N LYS A 44 -5.34 24.73 2.32
CA LYS A 44 -4.29 25.78 2.31
C LYS A 44 -2.91 25.25 1.98
N PHE A 45 -2.66 23.96 2.20
CA PHE A 45 -1.38 23.30 1.97
C PHE A 45 -1.44 22.24 0.86
N GLY A 46 -2.57 22.13 0.14
CA GLY A 46 -2.79 21.09 -0.87
C GLY A 46 -2.68 19.66 -0.32
N LYS A 47 -3.05 19.45 0.95
CA LYS A 47 -2.96 18.13 1.62
C LYS A 47 -4.26 17.33 1.47
N ALA A 48 -4.14 16.00 1.61
CA ALA A 48 -5.27 15.08 1.61
C ALA A 48 -6.28 15.40 2.73
N ILE A 49 -7.56 15.10 2.50
CA ILE A 49 -8.64 15.35 3.47
C ILE A 49 -9.35 14.02 3.74
N GLY A 50 -9.32 13.54 4.98
CA GLY A 50 -10.09 12.37 5.43
C GLY A 50 -9.71 11.02 4.81
N LYS A 51 -8.65 10.97 3.99
CA LYS A 51 -8.24 9.77 3.22
C LYS A 51 -6.76 9.46 3.38
N TYR A 52 -6.17 9.78 4.53
CA TYR A 52 -4.73 9.64 4.76
C TYR A 52 -4.26 8.19 4.62
N GLY A 53 -5.05 7.22 5.11
CA GLY A 53 -4.75 5.79 4.94
C GLY A 53 -4.66 5.37 3.46
N LEU A 54 -5.53 5.91 2.61
CA LEU A 54 -5.46 5.66 1.16
C LEU A 54 -4.25 6.35 0.50
N TYR A 55 -3.85 7.52 1.01
CA TYR A 55 -2.62 8.18 0.56
C TYR A 55 -1.37 7.40 0.97
N ASP A 56 -1.37 6.76 2.14
CA ASP A 56 -0.28 5.88 2.57
C ASP A 56 -0.16 4.67 1.63
N GLN A 57 -1.29 4.01 1.32
CA GLN A 57 -1.34 2.91 0.36
C GLN A 57 -0.85 3.34 -1.03
N ARG A 58 -1.32 4.48 -1.54
CA ARG A 58 -0.84 5.03 -2.81
C ARG A 58 0.67 5.29 -2.78
N ARG A 59 1.17 5.88 -1.69
CA ARG A 59 2.59 6.19 -1.57
C ARG A 59 3.45 4.93 -1.54
N ALA A 60 2.96 3.86 -0.92
CA ALA A 60 3.62 2.56 -0.95
C ALA A 60 3.66 1.96 -2.37
N LEU A 61 2.58 2.09 -3.15
CA LEU A 61 2.56 1.69 -4.56
C LEU A 61 3.51 2.52 -5.42
N ASP A 62 3.54 3.84 -5.24
CA ASP A 62 4.49 4.73 -5.93
C ASP A 62 5.94 4.33 -5.60
N TRP A 63 6.21 3.94 -4.35
CA TRP A 63 7.52 3.44 -3.95
C TRP A 63 7.83 2.09 -4.60
N LEU A 64 6.90 1.14 -4.59
CA LEU A 64 7.12 -0.16 -5.24
C LEU A 64 7.37 -0.01 -6.74
N SER A 65 6.56 0.78 -7.44
CA SER A 65 6.76 1.04 -8.87
C SER A 65 8.14 1.66 -9.17
N GLY A 66 8.68 2.51 -8.28
CA GLY A 66 9.99 3.12 -8.46
C GLY A 66 11.20 2.25 -8.06
N PHE A 67 11.01 1.25 -7.18
CA PHE A 67 12.13 0.59 -6.50
C PHE A 67 12.09 -0.94 -6.47
N VAL A 68 10.96 -1.59 -6.82
CA VAL A 68 10.82 -3.05 -6.68
C VAL A 68 11.79 -3.84 -7.56
N SER A 69 12.29 -3.26 -8.67
CA SER A 69 13.33 -3.87 -9.49
C SER A 69 14.61 -4.18 -8.71
N GLY A 70 14.95 -3.34 -7.71
CA GLY A 70 16.11 -3.58 -6.84
C GLY A 70 15.95 -4.79 -5.89
N LEU A 71 14.72 -5.29 -5.75
CA LEU A 71 14.38 -6.50 -4.98
C LEU A 71 14.10 -7.69 -5.92
N GLY A 72 14.39 -7.57 -7.22
CA GLY A 72 14.12 -8.62 -8.21
C GLY A 72 12.64 -8.72 -8.62
N GLY A 73 11.83 -7.70 -8.36
CA GLY A 73 10.45 -7.63 -8.86
C GLY A 73 10.32 -6.87 -10.17
N ASP A 74 9.15 -6.98 -10.79
CA ASP A 74 8.81 -6.28 -12.02
C ASP A 74 7.84 -5.12 -11.71
N PRO A 75 8.25 -3.85 -11.91
CA PRO A 75 7.42 -2.69 -11.62
C PRO A 75 6.18 -2.57 -12.53
N ASP A 76 6.18 -3.22 -13.70
CA ASP A 76 5.06 -3.23 -14.64
C ASP A 76 4.06 -4.38 -14.35
N ASN A 77 4.38 -5.26 -13.38
CA ASN A 77 3.57 -6.41 -13.01
C ASN A 77 3.26 -6.43 -11.49
N ILE A 78 2.57 -5.40 -11.02
CA ILE A 78 2.13 -5.26 -9.63
C ILE A 78 0.65 -5.62 -9.51
N THR A 79 0.33 -6.62 -8.68
CA THR A 79 -1.04 -6.99 -8.32
C THR A 79 -1.32 -6.62 -6.86
N VAL A 80 -2.44 -5.95 -6.61
CA VAL A 80 -2.87 -5.56 -5.25
C VAL A 80 -3.92 -6.54 -4.75
N GLN A 81 -3.73 -7.04 -3.53
CA GLN A 81 -4.70 -7.86 -2.81
C GLN A 81 -4.96 -7.24 -1.43
N GLU A 82 -6.21 -7.26 -1.01
CA GLU A 82 -6.62 -6.93 0.36
C GLU A 82 -7.63 -7.97 0.84
N THR A 83 -7.66 -8.22 2.16
CA THR A 83 -8.64 -9.11 2.79
C THR A 83 -9.27 -8.41 3.98
N SER A 84 -10.39 -7.73 3.73
CA SER A 84 -11.21 -6.96 4.68
C SER A 84 -10.56 -5.68 5.22
N THR A 85 -11.41 -4.66 5.40
CA THR A 85 -11.12 -3.40 6.11
C THR A 85 -11.70 -3.41 7.52
#